data_AF-A0A970LB29-F1
#
_entry.id   AF-A0A970LB29-F1
#
_cell.length_a   1.000
_cell.length_b   1.000
_cell.length_c   1.000
_cell.angle_alpha   90.00
_cell.angle_beta   90.00
_cell.angle_gamma   90.00
#
_symmetry.space_group_name_H-M   'P 1'
#
loop_
_entity.id
_entity.type
_entity.pdbx_description
1 polymer ?
#
loop_
_entity_poly.entity_id
_entity_poly.type
_entity_poly.pdbx_seq_one_letter_code
_entity_poly.pdbx_strand_id
1 'polypeptide(L)'
;MGKTRWHNSGVLLMLLLLLHPTLVPAQINRGDCPFYEEFRTLSLEDRETLACREILSGNVPEYMKGFIRITTRQKDLNGKQHRVTLLVKPDYLTVLSGGVPFIVPLTPMTAQKIADSLDCSLPTPKIVDIIFRNARATAEPFNYIPREHRNLDPDLFFDHSRVIFAQMKAAGKKPGTLTAGTKKDVVMTRVPPNPSCGL
;
A
#
# COMPACT_ATOMS: atom_id res chain seq x y z
N MET A 1 -37.22 16.31 -69.01
CA MET A 1 -37.21 17.43 -68.05
C MET A 1 -38.20 17.11 -66.92
N GLY A 2 -37.77 17.19 -65.65
CA GLY A 2 -38.61 17.05 -64.42
C GLY A 2 -38.58 15.64 -63.78
N LYS A 3 -37.61 15.29 -62.93
CA LYS A 3 -37.43 15.49 -61.46
C LYS A 3 -38.16 14.46 -60.54
N THR A 4 -37.31 13.72 -59.80
CA THR A 4 -37.44 13.22 -58.40
C THR A 4 -38.45 12.08 -58.13
N ARG A 5 -38.21 11.07 -57.28
CA ARG A 5 -37.41 10.96 -56.05
C ARG A 5 -37.21 9.47 -55.70
N TRP A 6 -36.00 9.10 -55.28
CA TRP A 6 -35.67 7.78 -54.71
C TRP A 6 -36.20 7.65 -53.28
N HIS A 7 -36.67 6.48 -52.86
CA HIS A 7 -36.57 5.99 -51.47
C HIS A 7 -36.38 4.47 -51.48
N ASN A 8 -35.18 4.06 -51.07
CA ASN A 8 -34.77 2.69 -50.81
C ASN A 8 -34.68 2.59 -49.27
N SER A 9 -35.59 1.88 -48.62
CA SER A 9 -35.58 1.76 -47.16
C SER A 9 -34.76 0.54 -46.75
N GLY A 10 -33.64 0.82 -46.09
CA GLY A 10 -32.64 -0.13 -45.65
C GLY A 10 -32.99 -0.90 -44.38
N VAL A 11 -32.36 -2.07 -44.31
CA VAL A 11 -31.85 -2.82 -43.15
C VAL A 11 -31.83 -2.06 -41.83
N LEU A 12 -32.43 -2.63 -40.77
CA LEU A 12 -31.83 -2.53 -39.42
C LEU A 12 -32.23 -3.70 -38.52
N LEU A 13 -31.30 -4.64 -38.41
CA LEU A 13 -31.25 -5.73 -37.44
C LEU A 13 -31.03 -5.14 -36.03
N MET A 14 -32.06 -5.09 -35.19
CA MET A 14 -31.92 -4.68 -33.78
C MET A 14 -31.40 -5.84 -32.94
N LEU A 15 -30.06 -5.90 -32.80
CA LEU A 15 -29.39 -6.75 -31.82
C LEU A 15 -29.25 -5.96 -30.51
N LEU A 16 -30.17 -6.22 -29.58
CA LEU A 16 -30.18 -5.59 -28.26
C LEU A 16 -29.12 -6.27 -27.36
N LEU A 17 -27.89 -5.75 -27.36
CA LEU A 17 -26.86 -6.09 -26.38
C LEU A 17 -27.25 -5.52 -25.02
N LEU A 18 -27.80 -6.37 -24.15
CA LEU A 18 -27.94 -6.09 -22.71
C LEU A 18 -26.54 -6.06 -22.08
N LEU A 19 -25.85 -4.94 -22.21
CA LEU A 19 -24.71 -4.58 -21.38
C LEU A 19 -25.22 -4.41 -19.95
N HIS A 20 -24.99 -5.42 -19.10
CA HIS A 20 -25.09 -5.23 -17.67
C HIS A 20 -24.18 -4.04 -17.29
N PRO A 21 -24.69 -3.03 -16.57
CA PRO A 21 -23.86 -1.95 -16.08
C PRO A 21 -22.87 -2.58 -15.12
N THR A 22 -21.64 -2.77 -15.58
CA THR A 22 -20.51 -2.98 -14.70
C THR A 22 -20.52 -1.82 -13.73
N LEU A 23 -20.79 -2.08 -12.45
CA LEU A 23 -20.64 -1.10 -11.38
C LEU A 23 -19.27 -0.44 -11.55
N VAL A 24 -19.28 0.82 -11.96
CA VAL A 24 -18.11 1.69 -11.81
C VAL A 24 -17.81 1.67 -10.32
N PRO A 25 -16.60 1.27 -9.87
CA PRO A 25 -16.29 1.36 -8.45
C PRO A 25 -16.49 2.81 -8.03
N ALA A 26 -17.33 3.03 -7.01
CA ALA A 26 -17.55 4.35 -6.43
C ALA A 26 -16.19 5.01 -6.16
N GLN A 27 -16.03 6.24 -6.60
CA GLN A 27 -14.86 7.05 -6.30
C GLN A 27 -14.76 7.14 -4.77
N ILE A 28 -13.67 6.62 -4.20
CA ILE A 28 -13.46 6.64 -2.76
C ILE A 28 -13.21 8.09 -2.35
N ASN A 29 -14.09 8.65 -1.54
CA ASN A 29 -13.94 9.98 -1.01
C ASN A 29 -13.08 9.92 0.24
N ARG A 30 -12.33 11.00 0.50
CA ARG A 30 -11.50 11.15 1.70
C ARG A 30 -12.31 10.94 2.98
N GLY A 31 -13.52 11.50 3.03
CA GLY A 31 -14.46 11.37 4.16
C GLY A 31 -14.96 9.94 4.41
N ASP A 32 -14.73 8.98 3.51
CA ASP A 32 -15.10 7.57 3.73
C ASP A 32 -14.12 6.87 4.69
N CYS A 33 -13.02 7.53 5.08
CA CYS A 33 -12.03 7.02 6.04
C CYS A 33 -12.02 7.88 7.32
N PRO A 34 -12.83 7.56 8.34
CA PRO A 34 -12.87 8.33 9.59
C PRO A 34 -11.51 8.48 10.27
N PHE A 35 -10.68 7.42 10.24
CA PHE A 35 -9.31 7.47 10.74
C PHE A 35 -8.47 8.55 10.06
N TYR A 36 -8.56 8.67 8.72
CA TYR A 36 -7.80 9.68 7.99
C TYR A 36 -8.28 11.10 8.30
N GLU A 37 -9.59 11.32 8.43
CA GLU A 37 -10.14 12.64 8.77
C GLU A 37 -9.69 13.11 10.16
N GLU A 38 -9.56 12.21 11.14
CA GLU A 38 -8.94 12.53 12.42
C GLU A 38 -7.43 12.77 12.23
N PHE A 39 -6.73 11.80 11.65
CA PHE A 39 -5.27 11.79 11.45
C PHE A 39 -4.74 13.07 10.80
N ARG A 40 -5.44 13.61 9.79
CA ARG A 40 -4.98 14.79 9.05
C ARG A 40 -4.98 16.09 9.87
N THR A 41 -5.75 16.14 10.96
CA THR A 41 -5.85 17.34 11.82
C THR A 41 -4.89 17.32 13.00
N LEU A 42 -4.32 16.16 13.29
CA LEU A 42 -3.48 15.93 14.46
C LEU A 42 -2.02 16.37 14.27
N SER A 43 -1.31 16.54 15.38
CA SER A 43 0.14 16.69 15.42
C SER A 43 0.84 15.39 15.00
N LEU A 44 2.15 15.43 14.72
CA LEU A 44 2.92 14.21 14.45
C LEU A 44 2.82 13.20 15.61
N GLU A 45 3.00 13.66 16.85
CA GLU A 45 2.96 12.81 18.04
C GLU A 45 1.59 12.14 18.23
N ASP A 46 0.52 12.91 18.04
CA ASP A 46 -0.85 12.39 18.15
C ASP A 46 -1.19 11.43 17.01
N ARG A 47 -0.68 11.68 15.79
CA ARG A 47 -0.81 10.76 14.65
C ARG A 47 -0.15 9.42 14.93
N GLU A 48 1.07 9.43 15.46
CA GLU A 48 1.81 8.22 15.82
C GLU A 48 1.07 7.43 16.91
N THR A 49 0.54 8.12 17.92
CA THR A 49 -0.27 7.52 18.99
C THR A 49 -1.55 6.90 18.46
N LEU A 50 -2.29 7.64 17.62
CA LEU A 50 -3.51 7.20 16.97
C LEU A 50 -3.25 5.95 16.10
N ALA A 51 -2.26 6.01 15.22
CA ALA A 51 -1.91 4.90 14.34
C ALA A 51 -1.51 3.63 15.10
N CYS A 52 -0.69 3.78 16.15
CA CYS A 52 -0.29 2.69 17.04
C CYS A 52 -1.52 2.02 17.67
N ARG A 53 -2.43 2.82 18.23
CA ARG A 53 -3.67 2.32 18.86
C ARG A 53 -4.52 1.54 17.87
N GLU A 54 -4.79 2.09 16.69
CA GLU A 54 -5.65 1.45 15.69
C GLU A 54 -5.06 0.11 15.21
N ILE A 55 -3.75 0.09 14.90
CA ILE A 55 -3.08 -1.13 14.43
C ILE A 55 -3.12 -2.22 15.51
N LEU A 56 -2.79 -1.88 16.75
CA LEU A 56 -2.77 -2.85 17.86
C LEU A 56 -4.18 -3.28 18.30
N SER A 57 -5.20 -2.46 18.06
CA SER A 57 -6.61 -2.83 18.24
C SER A 57 -7.12 -3.77 17.14
N GLY A 58 -6.31 -4.06 16.12
CA GLY A 58 -6.67 -4.94 15.01
C GLY A 58 -7.47 -4.26 13.90
N ASN A 59 -7.51 -2.91 13.88
CA ASN A 59 -8.14 -2.12 12.81
C ASN A 59 -7.24 -2.09 11.57
N VAL A 60 -6.92 -3.27 11.05
CA VAL A 60 -6.10 -3.51 9.88
C VAL A 60 -6.89 -4.33 8.86
N PRO A 61 -6.56 -4.27 7.57
CA PRO A 61 -7.17 -5.16 6.58
C PRO A 61 -7.00 -6.63 6.95
N GLU A 62 -7.98 -7.47 6.59
CA GLU A 62 -7.97 -8.90 6.96
C GLU A 62 -6.69 -9.61 6.52
N TYR A 63 -6.18 -9.28 5.32
CA TYR A 63 -4.93 -9.86 4.83
C TYR A 63 -3.72 -9.53 5.71
N MET A 64 -3.73 -8.42 6.46
CA MET A 64 -2.63 -8.00 7.35
C MET A 64 -2.59 -8.73 8.69
N LYS A 65 -3.64 -9.47 9.06
CA LYS A 65 -3.67 -10.22 10.33
C LYS A 65 -2.71 -11.43 10.29
N GLY A 66 -2.54 -12.06 9.13
CA GLY A 66 -1.65 -13.19 8.92
C GLY A 66 -0.19 -12.82 8.59
N PHE A 67 0.58 -13.85 8.22
CA PHE A 67 1.97 -13.75 7.76
C PHE A 67 2.17 -14.53 6.46
N ILE A 68 3.12 -14.08 5.64
CA ILE A 68 3.62 -14.80 4.47
C ILE A 68 4.93 -15.49 4.85
N ARG A 69 5.00 -16.80 4.55
CA ARG A 69 6.20 -17.59 4.75
C ARG A 69 7.14 -17.50 3.55
N ILE A 70 8.37 -17.04 3.79
CA ILE A 70 9.47 -17.06 2.83
C ILE A 70 10.50 -18.08 3.32
N THR A 71 10.90 -19.02 2.47
CA THR A 71 12.00 -19.97 2.76
C THR A 71 13.16 -19.71 1.83
N THR A 72 14.35 -19.47 2.38
CA THR A 72 15.55 -19.12 1.62
C THR A 72 16.79 -19.81 2.19
N ARG A 73 17.89 -19.82 1.43
CA ARG A 73 19.21 -20.26 1.91
C ARG A 73 20.12 -19.04 2.04
N GLN A 74 20.69 -18.83 3.22
CA GLN A 74 21.56 -17.70 3.52
C GLN A 74 22.87 -18.19 4.10
N LYS A 75 23.97 -17.48 3.82
CA LYS A 75 25.26 -17.73 4.47
C LYS A 75 25.37 -16.92 5.76
N ASP A 76 25.95 -17.53 6.80
CA ASP A 76 26.39 -16.83 8.01
C ASP A 76 27.76 -16.17 7.83
N LEU A 77 28.29 -15.58 8.90
CA LEU A 77 29.59 -14.90 8.91
C LEU A 77 30.78 -15.84 8.64
N ASN A 78 30.62 -17.15 8.89
CA ASN A 78 31.62 -18.18 8.63
C ASN A 78 31.46 -18.82 7.24
N GLY A 79 30.54 -18.30 6.42
CA GLY A 79 30.24 -18.81 5.08
C GLY A 79 29.37 -20.08 5.05
N LYS A 80 28.93 -20.59 6.21
CA LYS A 80 28.08 -21.78 6.29
C LYS A 80 26.67 -21.45 5.83
N GLN A 81 26.11 -22.31 4.98
CA GLN A 81 24.74 -22.16 4.49
C GLN A 81 23.71 -22.66 5.51
N HIS A 82 22.67 -21.86 5.71
CA HIS A 82 21.53 -22.17 6.57
C HIS A 82 20.22 -22.03 5.80
N ARG A 83 19.26 -22.91 6.09
CA ARG A 83 17.87 -22.72 5.63
C ARG A 83 17.18 -21.79 6.62
N VAL A 84 16.74 -20.64 6.13
CA VAL A 84 16.06 -19.61 6.92
C VAL A 84 14.59 -19.56 6.50
N THR A 85 13.69 -19.52 7.47
CA THR A 85 12.27 -19.29 7.26
C THR A 85 11.90 -17.96 7.90
N LEU A 86 11.33 -17.06 7.11
CA LEU A 86 10.81 -15.77 7.56
C LEU A 86 9.29 -15.80 7.51
N LEU A 87 8.63 -15.28 8.54
CA LEU A 87 7.21 -14.99 8.56
C LEU A 87 7.09 -13.46 8.52
N VAL A 88 6.64 -12.92 7.40
CA VAL A 88 6.63 -11.46 7.15
C VAL A 88 5.21 -10.97 6.98
N LYS A 89 4.94 -9.71 7.34
CA LYS A 89 3.67 -9.09 7.00
C LYS A 89 3.52 -8.98 5.47
N PRO A 90 2.32 -9.15 4.90
CA PRO A 90 2.15 -9.16 3.44
C PRO A 90 2.46 -7.84 2.75
N ASP A 91 2.27 -6.73 3.46
CA ASP A 91 2.38 -5.37 2.93
C ASP A 91 2.82 -4.41 4.04
N TYR A 92 2.97 -3.12 3.71
CA TYR A 92 3.21 -2.06 4.67
C TYR A 92 2.04 -1.93 5.68
N LEU A 93 2.35 -1.49 6.90
CA LEU A 93 1.35 -1.30 7.95
C LEU A 93 0.23 -0.38 7.47
N THR A 94 -1.00 -0.87 7.56
CA THR A 94 -2.18 -0.27 6.96
C THR A 94 -3.31 -0.29 7.98
N VAL A 95 -3.94 0.86 8.21
CA VAL A 95 -5.18 0.96 8.99
C VAL A 95 -6.37 0.80 8.06
N LEU A 96 -7.38 0.06 8.49
CA LEU A 96 -8.67 -0.06 7.80
C LEU A 96 -9.74 0.65 8.64
N SER A 97 -10.33 1.71 8.09
CA SER A 97 -11.40 2.47 8.74
C SER A 97 -12.44 2.87 7.70
N GLY A 98 -13.73 2.70 8.00
CA GLY A 98 -14.83 2.96 7.05
C GLY A 98 -14.76 2.10 5.77
N GLY A 99 -14.05 0.97 5.79
CA GLY A 99 -13.80 0.16 4.60
C GLY A 99 -12.70 0.69 3.68
N VAL A 100 -12.03 1.78 4.06
CA VAL A 100 -10.94 2.39 3.29
C VAL A 100 -9.59 2.07 3.94
N PRO A 101 -8.67 1.39 3.22
CA PRO A 101 -7.33 1.13 3.73
C PRO A 101 -6.42 2.34 3.50
N PHE A 102 -5.65 2.68 4.52
CA PHE A 102 -4.63 3.74 4.49
C PHE A 102 -3.29 3.18 4.99
N ILE A 103 -2.27 3.20 4.12
CA ILE A 103 -0.88 2.86 4.48
C ILE A 103 -0.32 4.02 5.31
N VAL A 104 -0.13 3.79 6.60
CA VAL A 104 0.20 4.86 7.55
C VAL A 104 1.72 5.00 7.65
N PRO A 105 2.29 6.20 7.42
CA PRO A 105 3.69 6.44 7.72
C PRO A 105 3.89 6.43 9.24
N LEU A 106 4.96 5.80 9.69
CA LEU A 106 5.30 5.69 11.11
C LEU A 106 6.75 6.13 11.31
N THR A 107 7.03 6.74 12.45
CA THR A 107 8.41 6.89 12.92
C THR A 107 9.01 5.53 13.27
N PRO A 108 10.35 5.40 13.24
CA PRO A 108 11.01 4.16 13.66
C PRO A 108 10.65 3.72 15.08
N MET A 109 10.42 4.67 15.99
CA MET A 109 10.07 4.39 17.38
C MET A 109 8.69 3.73 17.49
N THR A 110 7.68 4.26 16.80
CA THR A 110 6.34 3.68 16.80
C THR A 110 6.28 2.36 16.05
N ALA A 111 7.00 2.25 14.93
CA ALA A 111 7.11 1.00 14.20
C ALA A 111 7.74 -0.11 15.06
N GLN A 112 8.80 0.21 15.83
CA GLN A 112 9.41 -0.72 16.77
C GLN A 112 8.44 -1.12 17.89
N LYS A 113 7.73 -0.16 18.49
CA LYS A 113 6.72 -0.42 19.52
C LYS A 113 5.63 -1.38 19.03
N ILE A 114 5.16 -1.21 17.79
CA ILE A 114 4.18 -2.13 17.18
C ILE A 114 4.80 -3.51 16.97
N ALA A 115 6.03 -3.58 16.46
CA ALA A 115 6.72 -4.85 16.25
C ALA A 115 6.87 -5.61 17.57
N ASP A 116 7.35 -4.96 18.63
CA ASP A 116 7.52 -5.55 19.95
C ASP A 116 6.19 -6.05 20.53
N SER A 117 5.11 -5.27 20.36
CA SER A 117 3.77 -5.64 20.82
C SER A 117 3.17 -6.84 20.10
N LEU A 118 3.72 -7.21 18.94
CA LEU A 118 3.27 -8.34 18.11
C LEU A 118 4.28 -9.51 18.13
N ASP A 119 5.23 -9.52 19.08
CA ASP A 119 6.34 -10.48 19.14
C ASP A 119 7.13 -10.58 17.82
N CYS A 120 7.26 -9.43 17.14
CA CYS A 120 7.92 -9.27 15.86
C CYS A 120 9.15 -8.38 15.99
N SER A 121 9.97 -8.33 14.95
CA SER A 121 11.07 -7.38 14.84
C SER A 121 10.97 -6.58 13.55
N LEU A 122 11.53 -5.37 13.57
CA LEU A 122 11.75 -4.61 12.33
C LEU A 122 12.79 -5.34 11.45
N PRO A 123 12.64 -5.31 10.12
CA PRO A 123 13.54 -6.02 9.23
C PRO A 123 14.93 -5.36 9.23
N THR A 124 15.98 -6.15 8.97
CA THR A 124 17.29 -5.60 8.59
C THR A 124 17.32 -5.36 7.08
N PRO A 125 18.29 -4.57 6.54
CA PRO A 125 18.43 -4.40 5.09
C PRO A 125 18.50 -5.73 4.33
N LYS A 126 19.23 -6.73 4.85
CA LYS A 126 19.30 -8.06 4.26
C LYS A 126 17.93 -8.78 4.23
N ILE A 127 17.10 -8.58 5.24
CA ILE A 127 15.73 -9.13 5.26
C ILE A 127 14.85 -8.40 4.25
N VAL A 128 14.95 -7.07 4.15
CA VAL A 128 14.25 -6.28 3.12
C VAL A 128 14.62 -6.78 1.72
N ASP A 129 15.91 -7.01 1.44
CA ASP A 129 16.36 -7.56 0.15
C ASP A 129 15.80 -8.96 -0.13
N ILE A 130 15.60 -9.78 0.91
CA ILE A 130 14.97 -11.09 0.78
C ILE A 130 13.48 -10.92 0.46
N ILE A 131 12.78 -10.03 1.17
CA ILE A 131 11.36 -9.72 0.93
C ILE A 131 11.17 -9.21 -0.49
N PHE A 132 11.94 -8.20 -0.91
CA PHE A 132 11.85 -7.59 -2.24
C PHE A 132 12.02 -8.62 -3.36
N ARG A 133 13.03 -9.51 -3.27
CA ARG A 133 13.24 -10.56 -4.27
C ARG A 133 12.14 -11.63 -4.31
N ASN A 134 11.37 -11.79 -3.24
CA ASN A 134 10.25 -12.74 -3.16
C ASN A 134 8.88 -12.08 -3.37
N ALA A 135 8.83 -10.75 -3.43
CA ALA A 135 7.61 -10.00 -3.64
C ALA A 135 7.02 -10.31 -5.03
N ARG A 136 5.70 -10.46 -5.09
CA ARG A 136 4.96 -10.72 -6.33
C ARG A 136 4.18 -9.50 -6.81
N ALA A 137 4.22 -8.44 -6.02
CA ALA A 137 3.58 -7.15 -6.27
C ALA A 137 4.58 -6.03 -5.97
N THR A 138 4.82 -5.18 -6.96
CA THR A 138 5.63 -3.96 -6.86
C THR A 138 4.88 -2.86 -7.61
N ALA A 139 4.82 -1.65 -7.04
CA ALA A 139 4.25 -0.50 -7.71
C ALA A 139 5.29 0.16 -8.61
N GLU A 140 4.84 0.71 -9.74
CA GLU A 140 5.65 1.67 -10.47
C GLU A 140 5.82 2.94 -9.61
N PRO A 141 7.04 3.48 -9.48
CA PRO A 141 7.28 4.67 -8.68
C PRO A 141 6.39 5.83 -9.12
N PHE A 142 5.59 6.36 -8.20
CA PHE A 142 4.83 7.58 -8.42
C PHE A 142 5.44 8.73 -7.63
N ASN A 143 6.21 9.57 -8.33
CA ASN A 143 6.91 10.70 -7.72
C ASN A 143 6.05 11.96 -7.80
N TYR A 144 5.79 12.56 -6.64
CA TYR A 144 5.25 13.91 -6.60
C TYR A 144 6.38 14.93 -6.79
N ILE A 145 6.08 16.03 -7.48
CA ILE A 145 7.04 17.13 -7.65
C ILE A 145 7.38 17.68 -6.25
N PRO A 146 8.67 17.71 -5.85
CA PRO A 146 9.08 18.21 -4.54
C PRO A 146 8.67 19.69 -4.38
N ARG A 147 7.92 20.00 -3.33
CA ARG A 147 7.56 21.38 -2.95
C ARG A 147 7.56 21.48 -1.42
N GLU A 148 8.41 22.34 -0.88
CA GLU A 148 8.42 22.72 0.55
C GLU A 148 8.20 21.54 1.53
N HIS A 149 7.26 21.67 2.47
CA HIS A 149 6.96 20.70 3.54
C HIS A 149 5.96 19.60 3.12
N ARG A 150 5.70 19.43 1.82
CA ARG A 150 4.67 18.50 1.33
C ARG A 150 4.93 17.03 1.69
N ASN A 151 6.18 16.69 2.00
CA ASN A 151 6.55 15.35 2.47
C ASN A 151 6.05 15.04 3.90
N LEU A 152 5.45 16.00 4.60
CA LEU A 152 4.82 15.85 5.92
C LEU A 152 3.29 16.00 5.87
N ASP A 153 2.72 16.14 4.68
CA ASP A 153 1.30 16.39 4.45
C ASP A 153 0.47 15.09 4.52
N PRO A 154 -0.44 14.94 5.50
CA PRO A 154 -1.33 13.79 5.63
C PRO A 154 -2.17 13.51 4.39
N ASP A 155 -2.61 14.56 3.70
CA ASP A 155 -3.44 14.43 2.50
C ASP A 155 -2.63 13.74 1.40
N LEU A 156 -1.35 14.09 1.27
CA LEU A 156 -0.45 13.46 0.31
C LEU A 156 -0.20 11.99 0.67
N PHE A 157 -0.03 11.66 1.95
CA PHE A 157 0.15 10.28 2.39
C PHE A 157 -1.04 9.41 2.02
N PHE A 158 -2.25 9.92 2.27
CA PHE A 158 -3.49 9.24 1.96
C PHE A 158 -3.68 9.07 0.45
N ASP A 159 -3.53 10.15 -0.33
CA ASP A 159 -3.64 10.10 -1.78
C ASP A 159 -2.62 9.12 -2.39
N HIS A 160 -1.37 9.13 -1.91
CA HIS A 160 -0.34 8.21 -2.40
C HIS A 160 -0.69 6.75 -2.03
N SER A 161 -1.29 6.49 -0.87
CA SER A 161 -1.80 5.17 -0.52
C SER A 161 -2.87 4.71 -1.53
N ARG A 162 -3.78 5.60 -1.94
CA ARG A 162 -4.81 5.30 -2.96
C ARG A 162 -4.22 5.01 -4.32
N VAL A 163 -3.21 5.75 -4.75
CA VAL A 163 -2.48 5.47 -5.99
C VAL A 163 -1.88 4.06 -5.96
N ILE A 164 -1.19 3.68 -4.87
CA ILE A 164 -0.60 2.34 -4.73
C ILE A 164 -1.66 1.25 -4.82
N PHE A 165 -2.75 1.37 -4.07
CA PHE A 165 -3.83 0.37 -4.09
C PHE A 165 -4.51 0.28 -5.47
N ALA A 166 -4.68 1.41 -6.16
CA ALA A 166 -5.22 1.44 -7.52
C ALA A 166 -4.28 0.78 -8.53
N GLN A 167 -2.97 1.07 -8.46
CA GLN A 167 -1.95 0.41 -9.29
C GLN A 167 -1.92 -1.10 -9.04
N MET A 168 -1.95 -1.55 -7.79
CA MET A 168 -1.98 -2.98 -7.45
C MET A 168 -3.22 -3.66 -8.04
N LYS A 169 -4.39 -3.04 -7.90
CA LYS A 169 -5.64 -3.55 -8.46
C LYS A 169 -5.59 -3.60 -9.99
N ALA A 170 -5.11 -2.54 -10.64
CA ALA A 170 -4.98 -2.48 -12.10
C ALA A 170 -3.99 -3.52 -12.64
N ALA A 171 -2.93 -3.82 -11.90
CA ALA A 171 -1.97 -4.87 -12.21
C ALA A 171 -2.47 -6.29 -11.86
N GLY A 172 -3.75 -6.45 -11.48
CA GLY A 172 -4.37 -7.73 -11.13
C GLY A 172 -3.83 -8.37 -9.85
N LYS A 173 -3.13 -7.60 -9.00
CA LYS A 173 -2.59 -8.09 -7.73
C LYS A 173 -3.71 -8.15 -6.69
N LYS A 174 -3.83 -9.30 -6.02
CA LYS A 174 -4.82 -9.49 -4.96
C LYS A 174 -4.29 -8.90 -3.64
N PRO A 175 -5.15 -8.28 -2.81
CA PRO A 175 -4.77 -7.92 -1.45
C PRO A 175 -4.16 -9.13 -0.71
N GLY A 176 -3.09 -8.90 0.05
CA GLY A 176 -2.33 -9.97 0.71
C GLY A 176 -1.31 -10.68 -0.17
N THR A 177 -1.14 -10.27 -1.43
CA THR A 177 0.07 -10.62 -2.20
C THR A 177 1.27 -9.95 -1.53
N LEU A 178 2.41 -10.64 -1.42
CA LEU A 178 3.62 -10.05 -0.86
C LEU A 178 4.05 -8.84 -1.71
N THR A 179 3.94 -7.64 -1.14
CA THR A 179 4.23 -6.36 -1.76
C THR A 179 5.56 -5.80 -1.25
N ALA A 180 6.35 -5.19 -2.13
CA ALA A 180 7.57 -4.47 -1.75
C ALA A 180 7.85 -3.28 -2.66
N GLY A 181 8.66 -2.32 -2.19
CA GLY A 181 9.16 -1.21 -3.00
C GLY A 181 8.15 -0.10 -3.30
N THR A 182 6.97 -0.13 -2.67
CA THR A 182 5.93 0.91 -2.85
C THR A 182 6.11 2.09 -1.89
N LYS A 183 6.82 1.87 -0.77
CA LYS A 183 7.16 2.87 0.25
C LYS A 183 8.60 2.65 0.72
N LYS A 184 9.13 3.60 1.50
CA LYS A 184 10.44 3.42 2.16
C LYS A 184 10.30 2.44 3.32
N ASP A 185 11.29 1.58 3.49
CA ASP A 185 11.34 0.62 4.58
C ASP A 185 12.05 1.20 5.81
N VAL A 186 11.49 0.95 7.00
CA VAL A 186 12.17 1.20 8.28
C VAL A 186 12.96 -0.05 8.63
N VAL A 187 14.28 0.10 8.80
CA VAL A 187 15.18 -1.04 9.01
C VAL A 187 16.02 -0.89 10.26
N MET A 188 16.30 -2.03 10.91
CA MET A 188 17.30 -2.10 11.97
C MET A 188 18.71 -2.10 11.37
N THR A 189 19.52 -1.12 11.74
CA THR A 189 20.91 -0.99 11.31
C THR A 189 21.80 -0.53 12.47
N ARG A 190 23.04 -1.02 12.49
CA ARG A 190 24.06 -0.57 13.45
C ARG A 190 24.66 0.79 13.08
N VAL A 191 24.51 1.19 11.81
CA VAL A 191 25.01 2.47 11.28
C VAL A 191 23.84 3.44 11.20
N PRO A 192 23.87 4.57 11.93
CA PRO A 192 22.81 5.56 11.86
C PRO A 192 22.74 6.20 10.46
N PRO A 193 21.57 6.72 10.05
CA PRO A 193 21.47 7.49 8.80
C PRO A 193 22.46 8.66 8.81
N ASN A 194 23.03 8.96 7.64
CA ASN A 194 24.02 10.02 7.50
C ASN A 194 23.41 11.35 8.00
N PRO A 195 24.00 12.04 9.00
CA PRO A 195 23.42 13.24 9.60
C PRO A 195 23.26 14.41 8.62
N SER A 196 23.83 14.35 7.42
CA SER A 196 23.64 15.34 6.35
C SER A 196 22.35 15.17 5.55
N CYS A 197 21.58 14.10 5.75
CA CYS A 197 20.22 13.96 5.24
C CYS A 197 19.24 14.20 6.39
N GLY A 198 18.79 15.45 6.53
CA GLY A 198 17.78 15.83 7.51
C GLY A 198 16.49 15.03 7.34
N LEU A 199 15.85 14.73 8.47
CA LEU A 199 14.47 14.24 8.56
C LEU A 199 13.49 15.31 8.06
#